data_AF-X6HM65-F1
#
_entry.id   AF-X6HM65-F1
#
_cell.length_a   1.000
_cell.length_b   1.000
_cell.length_c   1.000
_cell.angle_alpha   90.00
_cell.angle_beta   90.00
_cell.angle_gamma   90.00
#
_symmetry.space_group_name_H-M   'P 1'
#
loop_
_entity.id
_entity.type
_entity.pdbx_description
1 polymer ?
#
loop_
_entity_poly.entity_id
_entity_poly.type
_entity_poly.pdbx_seq_one_letter_code
_entity_poly.pdbx_strand_id
1 'polypeptide(L)' 'MARDYDKEYAASRRPDRRKDNIERKRARRLMIKEKGAAALKGKEVDHIKMLATGGSNARSNLTILSRKANRSKQPKRK' A
#
# COMPACT_ATOMS: atom_id res chain seq x y z
N MET A 1 -0.73 26.81 -9.07
CA MET A 1 -1.79 26.24 -8.22
C MET A 1 -1.15 25.88 -6.89
N ALA A 2 -1.47 26.59 -5.81
CA ALA A 2 -0.92 26.29 -4.49
C ALA A 2 -1.48 24.93 -4.01
N ARG A 3 -0.63 24.08 -3.42
CA ARG A 3 -1.08 22.83 -2.80
C ARG A 3 -1.93 23.19 -1.58
N ASP A 4 -3.15 22.67 -1.52
CA ASP A 4 -4.03 22.80 -0.37
C ASP A 4 -3.58 21.83 0.73
N TYR A 5 -2.69 22.31 1.59
CA TYR A 5 -2.10 21.53 2.68
C TYR A 5 -3.14 21.10 3.71
N ASP A 6 -4.20 21.88 3.92
CA ASP A 6 -5.25 21.56 4.89
C ASP A 6 -6.09 20.37 4.42
N LYS A 7 -6.44 20.32 3.13
CA LYS A 7 -7.09 19.13 2.54
C LYS A 7 -6.22 17.88 2.62
N GLU A 8 -4.93 17.99 2.30
CA GLU A 8 -4.01 16.85 2.37
C GLU A 8 -3.85 16.35 3.81
N TYR A 9 -3.74 17.29 4.75
CA TYR A 9 -3.63 16.99 6.17
C TYR A 9 -4.91 16.34 6.72
N ALA A 10 -6.09 16.87 6.38
CA ALA A 10 -7.38 16.29 6.76
C ALA A 10 -7.56 14.87 6.19
N ALA A 11 -7.17 14.64 4.94
CA ALA A 11 -7.18 13.32 4.33
C ALA A 11 -6.24 12.33 5.03
N SER A 12 -5.09 12.80 5.52
CA SER A 12 -4.11 11.99 6.27
C SER A 12 -4.62 11.55 7.65
N ARG A 13 -5.47 12.35 8.29
CA ARG A 13 -6.08 12.05 9.60
C ARG A 13 -7.19 11.01 9.55
N ARG A 14 -7.69 10.65 8.36
CA ARG A 14 -8.76 9.65 8.22
C ARG A 14 -8.29 8.31 8.81
N PRO A 15 -9.02 7.74 9.79
CA PRO A 15 -8.60 6.52 10.48
C PRO A 15 -8.36 5.35 9.52
N ASP A 16 -9.15 5.26 8.44
CA ASP A 16 -9.02 4.21 7.42
C ASP A 16 -7.70 4.31 6.65
N ARG A 17 -7.25 5.52 6.30
CA ARG A 17 -5.97 5.76 5.63
C ARG A 17 -4.80 5.35 6.52
N ARG A 18 -4.91 5.61 7.82
CA ARG A 18 -3.90 5.18 8.81
C ARG A 18 -3.86 3.66 8.94
N LYS A 19 -5.02 3.01 9.06
CA LYS A 19 -5.14 1.54 9.09
C LYS A 19 -4.51 0.92 7.86
N ASP A 20 -4.85 1.41 6.66
CA ASP A 20 -4.27 0.93 5.41
C ASP A 20 -2.74 1.08 5.37
N ASN A 21 -2.21 2.20 5.87
CA ASN A 21 -0.77 2.42 5.92
C ASN A 21 -0.06 1.43 6.88
N ILE A 22 -0.67 1.16 8.03
CA ILE A 22 -0.17 0.15 8.98
C ILE A 22 -0.14 -1.23 8.31
N GLU A 23 -1.22 -1.62 7.63
CA GLU A 23 -1.29 -2.89 6.92
C GLU A 23 -0.25 -3.00 5.81
N ARG A 24 0.00 -1.94 5.02
CA ARG A 24 1.08 -1.93 4.01
C ARG A 24 2.46 -2.12 4.63
N LYS A 25 2.75 -1.47 5.76
CA LYS A 25 4.02 -1.63 6.48
C LYS A 25 4.18 -3.07 6.99
N ARG A 26 3.11 -3.69 7.50
CA ARG A 26 3.09 -5.10 7.92
C ARG A 26 3.34 -6.04 6.74
N ALA A 27 2.65 -5.85 5.62
CA ALA A 27 2.85 -6.62 4.40
C ALA A 27 4.30 -6.56 3.90
N ARG A 28 4.89 -5.35 3.91
CA ARG A 28 6.30 -5.17 3.53
C ARG A 28 7.24 -5.95 4.45
N ARG A 29 7.04 -5.89 5.77
CA ARG A 29 7.87 -6.64 6.73
C ARG A 29 7.72 -8.15 6.53
N LEU A 30 6.50 -8.64 6.32
CA LEU A 30 6.24 -10.06 6.05
C LEU A 30 6.98 -10.53 4.79
N MET A 31 6.85 -9.79 3.70
CA MET A 31 7.50 -10.14 2.43
C MET A 31 9.03 -10.04 2.51
N ILE A 32 9.59 -9.10 3.27
CA ILE A 32 11.03 -9.05 3.54
C ILE A 32 11.47 -10.27 4.33
N LYS A 33 10.71 -10.69 5.35
CA LYS A 33 11.03 -11.88 6.16
C LYS A 33 11.04 -13.16 5.31
N GLU A 34 10.11 -13.28 4.36
CA GLU A 34 9.96 -14.50 3.57
C GLU A 34 10.81 -14.56 2.30
N LYS A 35 10.96 -13.43 1.59
CA LYS A 35 11.61 -13.36 0.27
C LYS A 35 12.97 -12.66 0.32
N GLY A 36 13.32 -12.08 1.46
CA GLY A 36 14.50 -11.25 1.62
C GLY A 36 14.33 -9.83 1.07
N ALA A 37 15.14 -8.91 1.56
CA ALA A 37 15.12 -7.51 1.12
C ALA A 37 15.52 -7.35 -0.36
N ALA A 38 16.35 -8.26 -0.88
CA ALA A 38 16.80 -8.25 -2.28
C ALA A 38 15.64 -8.40 -3.26
N ALA A 39 14.62 -9.21 -2.93
CA ALA A 39 13.43 -9.40 -3.77
C ALA A 39 12.62 -8.11 -3.96
N LEU A 40 12.75 -7.14 -3.04
CA LEU A 40 12.06 -5.85 -3.10
C LEU A 40 12.92 -4.74 -3.72
N LYS A 41 14.16 -5.01 -4.15
CA LYS A 41 15.03 -4.00 -4.76
C LYS A 41 14.39 -3.47 -6.06
N GLY A 42 14.02 -2.19 -6.08
CA GLY A 42 13.34 -1.55 -7.21
C GLY A 42 11.85 -1.94 -7.37
N LYS A 43 11.31 -2.74 -6.44
CA LYS A 43 9.94 -3.26 -6.48
C LYS A 43 9.16 -2.83 -5.23
N GLU A 44 7.85 -3.03 -5.26
CA GLU A 44 6.95 -2.73 -4.16
C GLU A 44 6.03 -3.93 -3.88
N VAL A 45 5.61 -4.08 -2.63
CA VAL A 45 4.60 -5.09 -2.25
C VAL A 45 3.23 -4.53 -2.59
N ASP A 46 2.50 -5.24 -3.44
CA ASP A 46 1.14 -4.93 -3.85
C ASP A 46 0.15 -5.90 -3.19
N HIS A 47 -1.07 -5.38 -2.99
CA HIS A 47 -2.24 -6.14 -2.61
C HIS A 47 -3.08 -6.40 -3.86
N ILE A 48 -3.24 -7.67 -4.27
CA ILE A 48 -4.00 -8.06 -5.46
C ILE A 48 -5.41 -7.46 -5.38
N LYS A 49 -6.13 -7.76 -4.29
CA LYS A 49 -7.30 -7.03 -3.82
C LYS A 49 -6.85 -5.93 -2.87
N MET A 50 -7.11 -4.68 -3.22
CA MET A 50 -6.64 -3.51 -2.47
C MET A 50 -7.30 -3.43 -1.08
N LEU A 51 -6.56 -2.95 -0.08
CA LEU A 51 -7.08 -2.79 1.29
C LEU A 51 -8.35 -1.93 1.33
N ALA A 52 -8.38 -0.85 0.55
CA ALA A 52 -9.52 0.06 0.46
C ALA A 52 -10.80 -0.58 -0.13
N THR A 53 -10.70 -1.74 -0.77
CA THR A 53 -11.84 -2.49 -1.34
C THR A 53 -12.07 -3.83 -0.61
N GLY A 54 -11.55 -3.98 0.61
CA GLY A 54 -11.74 -5.17 1.43
C GLY A 54 -10.71 -6.28 1.18
N GLY A 55 -9.50 -5.92 0.77
CA GLY A 55 -8.34 -6.83 0.76
C GLY A 55 -7.70 -7.00 2.13
N SER A 56 -6.77 -7.94 2.24
CA SER A 56 -6.07 -8.27 3.50
C SER A 56 -4.58 -8.53 3.30
N ASN A 57 -3.84 -8.71 4.39
CA ASN A 57 -2.43 -9.12 4.38
C ASN A 57 -2.22 -10.64 4.24
N ALA A 58 -3.27 -11.39 3.87
CA ALA A 58 -3.15 -12.81 3.59
C ALA A 58 -2.09 -13.04 2.50
N ARG A 59 -1.32 -14.12 2.64
CA ARG A 59 -0.19 -14.39 1.76
C ARG A 59 -0.60 -14.51 0.27
N SER A 60 -1.78 -15.08 0.03
CA SER A 60 -2.41 -15.20 -1.28
C SER A 60 -2.78 -13.85 -1.92
N ASN A 61 -2.88 -12.78 -1.12
CA ASN A 61 -3.20 -11.44 -1.59
C ASN A 61 -1.96 -10.55 -1.80
N LEU A 62 -0.76 -11.03 -1.45
CA LEU A 62 0.48 -10.24 -1.55
C LEU A 62 1.33 -10.66 -2.74
N THR A 63 1.72 -9.68 -3.55
CA THR A 63 2.63 -9.88 -4.68
C THR A 63 3.71 -8.79 -4.72
N ILE A 64 4.79 -9.03 -5.46
CA ILE A 64 5.87 -8.06 -5.66
C ILE A 64 5.80 -7.55 -7.10
N LEU A 65 5.51 -6.27 -7.26
CA LEU A 65 5.39 -5.61 -8.56
C LEU A 65 6.46 -4.54 -8.74
N SER A 66 6.67 -4.13 -10.00
CA SER A 66 7.46 -2.93 -10.26
C SER A 66 6.78 -1.71 -9.64
N ARG A 67 7.59 -0.73 -9.22
CA ARG A 67 7.10 0.53 -8.66
C ARG A 67 6.09 1.22 -9.59
N LYS A 68 6.33 1.19 -10.90
CA LYS A 68 5.44 1.81 -11.90
C LYS A 68 4.06 1.15 -11.91
N ALA A 69 4.02 -0.19 -11.94
CA ALA A 69 2.77 -0.95 -11.96
C ALA A 69 1.97 -0.79 -10.67
N ASN A 70 2.64 -0.78 -9.51
CA ASN A 70 1.96 -0.61 -8.23
C ASN A 70 1.35 0.80 -8.09
N ARG A 71 2.08 1.84 -8.51
CA ARG A 71 1.62 3.24 -8.38
C ARG A 71 0.48 3.62 -9.34
N SER A 72 0.41 2.98 -10.51
CA SER A 72 -0.73 3.16 -11.43
C SER A 72 -2.02 2.54 -10.88
N LYS A 73 -1.91 1.56 -9.98
CA LYS A 73 -3.05 0.91 -9.34
C LYS A 73 -3.60 1.81 -8.23
N GLN A 74 -4.57 2.66 -8.57
CA GLN A 74 -5.24 3.55 -7.61
C GLN A 74 -6.59 2.94 -7.20
N PRO A 75 -6.89 2.82 -5.89
CA PRO A 75 -8.19 2.35 -5.47
C PRO A 75 -9.20 3.47 -5.68
N LYS A 76 -10.32 3.17 -6.36
CA LYS A 76 -11.51 4.02 -6.29
C LYS A 76 -12.08 3.89 -4.88
N ARG A 77 -11.83 4.90 -4.04
CA ARG A 77 -12.51 4.99 -2.75
C ARG A 77 -13.91 5.57 -3.02
N LYS A 78 -14.94 4.85 -2.58
CA LYS A 78 -16.28 5.44 -2.44
C LYS A 78 -16.28 6.45 -1.30
#